data_AF-I3SXI7-F1
#
_entry.id   AF-I3SXI7-F1
#
_cell.length_a   1.000
_cell.length_b   1.000
_cell.length_c   1.000
_cell.angle_alpha   90.00
_cell.angle_beta   90.00
_cell.angle_gamma   90.00
#
_symmetry.space_group_name_H-M   'P 1'
#
loop_
_entity.id
_entity.type
_entity.pdbx_description
1 polymer ?
#
loop_
_entity_poly.entity_id
_entity_poly.type
_entity_poly.pdbx_seq_one_letter_code
_entity_poly.pdbx_strand_id
1 'polypeptide(L)'
;MARSPSIQSRSPVTAPLGISMNFGHGRKLLSNVLGSKCHPDTCQSSGDLPDTRSLRSRLEQKLEKEGLTVTVDCVNLLNNALDSYLKRLIESSIGLAGSRSGSEYLRMRNRQSVTGSNVLLPARYMQTATQSAGVSVSDFRVAMELNPQVLGPDWPIQLEKICICASEERSQCSQ
;
A
#
# COMPACT_ATOMS: atom_id res chain seq x y z
N MET A 1 -51.35 3.24 -28.99
CA MET A 1 -49.97 2.69 -28.95
C MET A 1 -49.33 3.13 -27.64
N ALA A 2 -49.20 2.23 -26.67
CA ALA A 2 -48.55 2.53 -25.37
C ALA A 2 -47.07 2.13 -25.46
N ARG A 3 -46.17 3.08 -25.15
CA ARG A 3 -44.72 2.91 -25.19
C ARG A 3 -44.27 2.31 -23.86
N SER A 4 -43.74 1.09 -23.89
CA SER A 4 -43.17 0.42 -22.72
C SER A 4 -42.01 1.22 -22.11
N PRO A 5 -41.92 1.38 -20.79
CA PRO A 5 -40.76 2.00 -20.17
C PRO A 5 -39.60 0.98 -20.16
N SER A 6 -38.46 1.39 -20.69
CA SER A 6 -37.21 0.64 -20.66
C SER A 6 -36.74 0.45 -19.21
N ILE A 7 -36.80 -0.78 -18.70
CA ILE A 7 -36.19 -1.15 -17.42
C ILE A 7 -34.67 -1.22 -17.66
N GLN A 8 -33.95 -0.14 -17.35
CA GLN A 8 -32.50 -0.20 -17.21
C GLN A 8 -32.21 -1.01 -15.95
N SER A 9 -31.84 -2.29 -16.10
CA SER A 9 -31.27 -3.06 -15.00
C SER A 9 -29.93 -2.42 -14.62
N ARG A 10 -29.92 -1.55 -13.62
CA ARG A 10 -28.66 -1.11 -13.01
C ARG A 10 -28.13 -2.29 -12.20
N SER A 11 -26.88 -2.68 -12.44
CA SER A 11 -26.21 -3.67 -11.59
C SER A 11 -26.25 -3.19 -10.14
N PRO A 12 -26.51 -4.06 -9.15
CA PRO A 12 -26.45 -3.69 -7.75
C PRO A 12 -25.10 -3.06 -7.44
N VAL A 13 -25.09 -1.82 -6.95
CA VAL A 13 -23.87 -1.14 -6.51
C VAL A 13 -23.59 -1.60 -5.08
N THR A 14 -22.54 -2.41 -4.92
CA THR A 14 -22.09 -2.86 -3.59
C THR A 14 -21.40 -1.70 -2.88
N ALA A 15 -21.82 -1.43 -1.65
CA ALA A 15 -21.15 -0.45 -0.81
C ALA A 15 -19.74 -0.94 -0.44
N PRO A 16 -18.76 -0.04 -0.28
CA PRO A 16 -17.43 -0.39 0.21
C PRO A 16 -17.49 -1.14 1.55
N LEU A 17 -16.54 -2.03 1.81
CA LEU A 17 -16.55 -3.03 2.90
C LEU A 17 -16.57 -2.43 4.32
N GLY A 18 -16.38 -1.12 4.45
CA GLY A 18 -16.48 -0.37 5.71
C GLY A 18 -17.83 0.31 5.98
N ILE A 19 -18.84 0.18 5.11
CA ILE A 19 -20.12 0.91 5.24
C ILE A 19 -21.26 -0.05 5.59
N SER A 20 -21.77 0.04 6.82
CA SER A 20 -23.00 -0.66 7.22
C SER A 20 -24.23 0.04 6.64
N MET A 21 -24.98 -0.65 5.77
CA MET A 21 -26.29 -0.20 5.27
C MET A 21 -27.38 -0.46 6.31
N ASN A 22 -27.46 0.40 7.33
CA ASN A 22 -28.60 0.41 8.22
C ASN A 22 -29.75 1.19 7.54
N PHE A 23 -30.71 0.49 6.93
CA PHE A 23 -31.95 1.06 6.39
C PHE A 23 -32.92 1.44 7.53
N GLY A 24 -32.51 2.36 8.40
CA GLY A 24 -33.32 2.74 9.55
C GLY A 24 -32.81 4.02 10.22
N HIS A 25 -33.47 5.13 9.91
CA HIS A 25 -33.49 6.39 10.65
C HIS A 25 -32.15 7.16 10.85
N GLY A 26 -32.08 8.32 10.18
CA GLY A 26 -31.77 9.59 10.85
C GLY A 26 -30.31 9.92 11.19
N ARG A 27 -29.74 10.82 10.37
CA ARG A 27 -28.70 11.82 10.69
C ARG A 27 -27.36 11.31 11.26
N LYS A 28 -26.38 11.19 10.36
CA LYS A 28 -25.18 12.04 10.26
C LYS A 28 -24.27 11.41 9.21
N LEU A 29 -23.85 12.22 8.24
CA LEU A 29 -22.82 11.86 7.28
C LEU A 29 -21.52 11.65 8.09
N LEU A 30 -21.23 10.40 8.43
CA LEU A 30 -20.05 10.05 9.22
C LEU A 30 -18.83 10.18 8.32
N SER A 31 -18.29 11.39 8.27
CA SER A 31 -16.88 11.68 7.98
C SER A 31 -15.99 11.03 9.05
N ASN A 32 -15.98 9.69 9.08
CA ASN A 32 -15.20 8.89 10.03
C ASN A 32 -14.49 7.71 9.34
N VAL A 33 -14.66 7.50 8.04
CA VAL A 33 -13.97 6.42 7.31
C VAL A 33 -12.46 6.70 7.17
N LEU A 34 -12.06 7.98 7.13
CA LEU A 34 -10.65 8.41 7.26
C LEU A 34 -10.34 9.03 8.64
N GLY A 35 -11.37 9.30 9.43
CA GLY A 35 -11.25 9.81 10.79
C GLY A 35 -11.03 8.67 11.78
N SER A 36 -9.93 7.92 11.63
CA SER A 36 -9.32 7.31 12.82
C SER A 36 -9.22 8.46 13.82
N LYS A 37 -9.83 8.33 15.01
CA LYS A 37 -9.58 9.28 16.10
C LYS A 37 -8.07 9.42 16.15
N CYS A 38 -7.58 10.60 15.75
CA CYS A 38 -6.17 10.85 15.57
C CYS A 38 -5.59 10.86 16.97
N HIS A 39 -5.26 9.67 17.47
CA HIS A 39 -4.51 9.53 18.69
C HIS A 39 -3.12 10.05 18.32
N PRO A 40 -2.64 11.09 19.03
CA PRO A 40 -1.37 11.74 18.69
C PRO A 40 -0.20 10.75 18.66
N ASP A 41 -0.34 9.59 19.31
CA ASP A 41 0.68 8.55 19.42
C ASP A 41 0.57 7.43 18.35
N THR A 42 -0.01 7.72 17.17
CA THR A 42 -0.10 6.74 16.07
C THR A 42 0.87 7.04 14.94
N CYS A 43 1.46 5.98 14.36
CA CYS A 43 2.45 6.06 13.27
C CYS A 43 1.94 6.81 12.04
N GLN A 44 0.63 6.89 11.85
CA GLN A 44 0.01 7.63 10.76
C GLN A 44 0.31 9.14 10.85
N SER A 45 0.44 9.68 12.07
CA SER A 45 0.68 11.12 12.30
C SER A 45 2.16 11.45 12.36
N SER A 46 2.98 10.58 12.93
CA SER A 46 4.43 10.80 13.06
C SER A 46 5.22 10.41 11.81
N GLY A 47 4.73 9.46 11.02
CA GLY A 47 5.51 8.83 9.93
C GLY A 47 6.55 7.82 10.41
N ASP A 48 6.73 7.69 11.73
CA ASP A 48 7.74 6.85 12.36
C ASP A 48 7.14 5.59 13.00
N LEU A 49 7.94 4.52 13.02
CA LEU A 49 7.63 3.33 13.81
C LEU A 49 7.72 3.62 15.31
N PRO A 50 6.90 2.96 16.14
CA PRO A 50 6.93 3.21 17.58
C PRO A 50 8.23 2.67 18.16
N ASP A 51 8.82 3.40 19.11
CA ASP A 51 9.92 2.87 19.90
C ASP A 51 9.43 1.75 20.84
N THR A 52 10.36 0.92 21.31
CA THR A 52 10.03 -0.24 22.16
C THR A 52 9.26 0.15 23.42
N ARG A 53 9.50 1.33 24.01
CA ARG A 53 8.78 1.78 25.21
C ARG A 53 7.35 2.17 24.88
N SER A 54 7.12 2.93 23.81
CA SER A 54 5.76 3.30 23.38
C SER A 54 4.96 2.08 22.94
N LEU A 55 5.59 1.14 22.24
CA LEU A 55 4.95 -0.14 21.87
C LEU A 55 4.50 -0.92 23.09
N ARG A 56 5.38 -1.03 24.10
CA ARG A 56 5.08 -1.72 25.36
C ARG A 56 3.93 -1.05 26.11
N SER A 57 4.01 0.26 26.34
CA SER A 57 2.97 1.03 27.06
C SER A 57 1.60 0.86 26.40
N ARG A 58 1.56 0.94 25.07
CA ARG A 58 0.32 0.76 24.31
C ARG A 58 -0.22 -0.67 24.36
N LEU A 59 0.66 -1.67 24.39
CA LEU A 59 0.27 -3.07 24.54
C LEU A 59 -0.28 -3.33 25.95
N GLU A 60 0.38 -2.83 26.98
CA GLU A 60 -0.07 -2.92 28.38
C GLU A 60 -1.45 -2.28 28.54
N GLN A 61 -1.66 -1.06 28.04
CA GLN A 61 -2.95 -0.37 28.12
C GLN A 61 -4.11 -1.13 27.42
N LYS A 62 -3.82 -1.81 26.30
CA LYS A 62 -4.85 -2.59 25.59
C LYS A 62 -5.17 -3.91 26.30
N LEU A 63 -4.17 -4.53 26.92
CA LEU A 63 -4.28 -5.82 27.59
C LEU A 63 -4.67 -5.71 29.07
N GLU A 64 -4.55 -4.53 29.66
CA GLU A 64 -5.02 -4.24 31.01
C GLU A 64 -6.51 -4.57 31.18
N LYS A 65 -7.31 -4.27 30.15
CA LYS A 65 -8.76 -4.60 30.12
C LYS A 65 -9.04 -6.10 30.09
N GLU A 66 -8.08 -6.88 29.61
CA GLU A 66 -8.15 -8.35 29.51
C GLU A 66 -7.44 -9.04 30.69
N GLY A 67 -6.86 -8.27 31.64
CA GLY A 67 -6.12 -8.80 32.79
C GLY A 67 -4.80 -9.49 32.41
N LEU A 68 -4.26 -9.23 31.22
CA LEU A 68 -3.05 -9.86 30.71
C LEU A 68 -1.83 -8.97 30.94
N THR A 69 -0.74 -9.59 31.41
CA THR A 69 0.54 -8.91 31.61
C THR A 69 1.42 -9.02 30.37
N VAL A 70 2.14 -7.95 30.04
CA VAL A 70 3.04 -7.90 28.89
C VAL A 70 4.45 -8.23 29.32
N THR A 71 5.02 -9.30 28.76
CA THR A 71 6.44 -9.61 28.92
C THR A 71 7.27 -8.84 27.90
N VAL A 72 8.56 -8.68 28.20
CA VAL A 72 9.52 -8.07 27.27
C VAL A 72 9.63 -8.88 25.98
N ASP A 73 9.56 -10.22 26.07
CA ASP A 73 9.62 -11.10 24.91
C ASP A 73 8.43 -10.92 23.96
N CYS A 74 7.22 -10.68 24.49
CA CYS A 74 6.05 -10.38 23.66
C CYS A 74 6.23 -9.09 22.86
N VAL A 75 6.80 -8.04 23.47
CA VAL A 75 7.08 -6.77 22.79
C VAL A 75 8.12 -6.97 21.68
N ASN A 76 9.19 -7.70 21.97
CA ASN A 76 10.23 -8.01 21.00
C ASN A 76 9.72 -8.85 19.82
N LEU A 77 8.91 -9.89 20.11
CA LEU A 77 8.28 -10.72 19.09
C LEU A 77 7.39 -9.88 18.16
N LEU A 78 6.56 -9.00 18.73
CA LEU A 78 5.69 -8.14 17.96
C LEU A 78 6.49 -7.16 17.09
N ASN A 79 7.56 -6.58 17.63
CA ASN A 79 8.44 -5.68 16.89
C ASN A 79 9.12 -6.39 15.71
N ASN A 80 9.62 -7.61 15.91
CA ASN A 80 10.21 -8.43 14.86
C ASN A 80 9.20 -8.85 13.79
N ALA A 81 7.97 -9.18 14.21
CA ALA A 81 6.87 -9.51 13.30
C ALA A 81 6.48 -8.30 12.45
N LEU A 82 6.42 -7.10 13.04
CA LEU A 82 6.14 -5.86 12.33
C LEU A 82 7.24 -5.53 11.32
N ASP A 83 8.51 -5.62 11.72
CA ASP A 83 9.67 -5.42 10.83
C ASP A 83 9.62 -6.38 9.62
N SER A 84 9.41 -7.67 9.89
CA SER A 84 9.31 -8.69 8.83
C SER A 84 8.11 -8.45 7.91
N TYR A 85 6.98 -8.02 8.47
CA TYR A 85 5.76 -7.71 7.72
C TYR A 85 5.99 -6.52 6.77
N LEU A 86 6.56 -5.41 7.27
CA LEU A 86 6.81 -4.21 6.48
C LEU A 86 7.85 -4.46 5.39
N LYS A 87 8.95 -5.16 5.71
CA LYS A 87 9.97 -5.55 4.72
C LYS A 87 9.37 -6.33 3.56
N ARG A 88 8.52 -7.32 3.85
CA ARG A 88 7.84 -8.14 2.84
C ARG A 88 6.92 -7.31 1.92
N LEU A 89 6.19 -6.34 2.48
CA LEU A 89 5.34 -5.43 1.70
C LEU A 89 6.15 -4.53 0.76
N ILE A 90 7.25 -3.97 1.26
CA ILE A 90 8.13 -3.09 0.51
C ILE A 90 8.84 -3.88 -0.60
N GLU A 91 9.38 -5.06 -0.28
CA GLU A 91 10.07 -5.92 -1.24
C GLU A 91 9.15 -6.34 -2.40
N SER A 92 7.88 -6.65 -2.10
CA SER A 92 6.87 -6.96 -3.13
C SER A 92 6.67 -5.80 -4.12
N SER A 93 6.78 -4.56 -3.63
CA SER A 93 6.60 -3.34 -4.44
C SER A 93 7.88 -2.99 -5.22
N ILE A 94 9.04 -3.21 -4.63
CA ILE A 94 10.35 -3.06 -5.29
C ILE A 94 10.49 -4.06 -6.45
N GLY A 95 10.08 -5.32 -6.24
CA GLY A 95 10.12 -6.34 -7.30
C GLY A 95 9.35 -5.93 -8.56
N LEU A 96 8.19 -5.28 -8.39
CA LEU A 96 7.41 -4.75 -9.52
C LEU A 96 8.07 -3.53 -10.18
N ALA A 97 8.58 -2.58 -9.40
CA ALA A 97 9.29 -1.42 -9.94
C ALA A 97 10.56 -1.83 -10.70
N GLY A 98 11.28 -2.84 -10.21
CA GLY A 98 12.46 -3.42 -10.86
C GLY A 98 12.14 -4.05 -12.21
N SER A 99 11.00 -4.74 -12.34
CA SER A 99 10.56 -5.30 -13.63
C SER A 99 10.24 -4.23 -14.67
N ARG A 100 9.84 -3.01 -14.27
CA ARG A 100 9.64 -1.87 -15.20
C ARG A 100 10.98 -1.39 -15.77
N SER A 101 12.02 -1.34 -14.94
CA SER A 101 13.36 -0.87 -15.29
C SER A 101 14.18 -1.90 -16.10
N GLY A 102 14.01 -3.19 -15.84
CA GLY A 102 14.69 -4.28 -16.59
C GLY A 102 14.36 -4.31 -18.09
N SER A 103 13.26 -3.69 -18.51
CA SER A 103 12.85 -3.56 -19.93
C SER A 103 13.70 -2.54 -20.70
N GLU A 104 14.27 -1.53 -20.05
CA GLU A 104 15.08 -0.51 -20.73
C GLU A 104 16.49 -1.02 -21.10
N TYR A 105 17.04 -1.96 -20.34
CA TYR A 105 18.36 -2.54 -20.62
C TYR A 105 18.37 -3.39 -21.90
N LEU A 106 17.33 -4.18 -22.15
CA LEU A 106 17.22 -4.97 -23.39
C LEU A 106 16.96 -4.10 -24.63
N ARG A 107 16.31 -2.94 -24.46
CA ARG A 107 16.04 -2.00 -25.55
C ARG A 107 17.29 -1.24 -26.01
N MET A 108 18.25 -1.01 -25.10
CA MET A 108 19.52 -0.35 -25.41
C MET A 108 20.50 -1.28 -26.14
N ARG A 109 20.52 -2.58 -25.80
CA ARG A 109 21.38 -3.59 -26.46
C ARG A 109 20.97 -3.86 -27.91
N ASN A 110 19.67 -3.77 -28.22
CA ASN A 110 19.16 -4.03 -29.58
C ASN A 110 19.24 -2.82 -30.53
N ARG A 111 19.67 -1.64 -30.06
CA ARG A 111 19.93 -0.46 -30.90
C ARG A 111 21.40 -0.26 -31.25
N GLN A 112 22.32 -0.91 -30.54
CA GLN A 112 23.77 -0.82 -30.78
C GLN A 112 24.30 -1.90 -31.75
N SER A 113 23.45 -2.81 -32.22
CA SER A 113 23.86 -3.96 -33.04
C SER A 113 23.82 -3.69 -34.56
N VAL A 114 23.86 -2.44 -35.01
CA VAL A 114 24.04 -2.09 -36.43
C VAL A 114 24.87 -0.82 -36.56
N THR A 115 26.17 -0.87 -36.30
CA THR A 115 27.21 -0.03 -36.93
C THR A 115 28.56 -0.59 -36.54
N GLY A 116 29.25 -1.23 -37.50
CA GLY A 116 30.59 -1.76 -37.30
C GLY A 116 31.62 -0.64 -37.22
N SER A 117 32.46 -0.66 -36.19
CA SER A 117 33.88 -0.32 -36.30
C SER A 117 34.61 -0.72 -35.01
N ASN A 118 35.82 -1.26 -35.20
CA ASN A 118 36.72 -1.68 -34.15
C ASN A 118 37.41 -0.45 -33.55
N VAL A 119 36.96 0.02 -32.39
CA VAL A 119 37.72 1.00 -31.59
C VAL A 119 37.62 0.60 -30.12
N LEU A 120 38.78 0.27 -29.56
CA LEU A 120 39.00 0.02 -28.14
C LEU A 120 38.69 1.32 -27.36
N LEU A 121 37.58 1.38 -26.64
CA LEU A 121 37.26 2.49 -25.73
C LEU A 121 37.49 2.04 -24.28
N PRO A 122 38.17 2.84 -23.42
CA PRO A 122 38.48 2.44 -22.06
C PRO A 122 37.20 2.25 -21.27
N ALA A 123 37.20 1.22 -20.43
CA ALA A 123 36.26 0.97 -19.35
C ALA A 123 36.22 2.18 -18.41
N ARG A 124 35.54 3.24 -18.82
CA ARG A 124 35.11 4.29 -17.91
C ARG A 124 34.01 3.67 -17.07
N TYR A 125 34.19 3.77 -15.76
CA TYR A 125 33.22 3.57 -14.70
C TYR A 125 31.85 4.10 -15.12
N MET A 126 31.11 3.32 -15.90
CA MET A 126 29.66 3.28 -15.84
C MET A 126 29.42 2.60 -14.51
N GLN A 127 29.56 3.39 -13.45
CA GLN A 127 28.72 3.21 -12.28
C GLN A 127 27.35 3.06 -12.90
N THR A 128 26.85 1.83 -12.98
CA THR A 128 25.44 1.59 -13.14
C THR A 128 24.86 2.36 -11.98
N ALA A 129 24.51 3.63 -12.24
CA ALA A 129 23.35 4.22 -11.66
C ALA A 129 22.28 3.23 -12.08
N THR A 130 22.15 2.18 -11.27
CA THR A 130 20.91 1.45 -11.09
C THR A 130 19.96 2.59 -10.85
N GLN A 131 19.33 3.05 -11.93
CA GLN A 131 18.25 4.01 -11.88
C GLN A 131 17.20 3.23 -11.11
N SER A 132 17.30 3.32 -9.78
CA SER A 132 16.39 2.68 -8.87
C SER A 132 15.10 3.40 -9.14
N ALA A 133 14.31 2.86 -10.05
CA ALA A 133 12.98 3.36 -10.34
C ALA A 133 12.30 3.47 -8.99
N GLY A 134 12.01 4.70 -8.57
CA GLY A 134 11.38 4.95 -7.29
C GLY A 134 10.08 4.16 -7.23
N VAL A 135 9.84 3.50 -6.10
CA VAL A 135 8.58 2.78 -5.88
C VAL A 135 7.47 3.82 -5.75
N SER A 136 6.47 3.75 -6.63
CA SER A 136 5.28 4.59 -6.54
C SER A 136 4.17 3.92 -5.74
N VAL A 137 3.20 4.70 -5.28
CA VAL A 137 1.97 4.17 -4.64
C VAL A 137 1.20 3.24 -5.60
N SER A 138 1.32 3.45 -6.92
CA SER A 138 0.74 2.54 -7.91
C SER A 138 1.45 1.18 -7.95
N ASP A 139 2.79 1.15 -7.83
CA ASP A 139 3.53 -0.11 -7.76
C ASP A 139 3.16 -0.88 -6.48
N PHE A 140 2.99 -0.16 -5.36
CA PHE A 140 2.49 -0.75 -4.11
C PHE A 140 1.07 -1.32 -4.26
N ARG A 141 0.13 -0.56 -4.85
CA ARG A 141 -1.24 -1.04 -5.09
C ARG A 141 -1.24 -2.33 -5.91
N VAL A 142 -0.52 -2.35 -7.03
CA VAL A 142 -0.46 -3.53 -7.92
C VAL A 142 0.16 -4.72 -7.19
N ALA A 143 1.20 -4.52 -6.39
CA ALA A 143 1.79 -5.60 -5.59
C ALA A 143 0.77 -6.24 -4.64
N MET A 144 -0.05 -5.41 -4.00
CA MET A 144 -1.09 -5.86 -3.08
C MET A 144 -2.29 -6.50 -3.81
N GLU A 145 -2.60 -6.08 -5.03
CA GLU A 145 -3.63 -6.73 -5.86
C GLU A 145 -3.18 -8.11 -6.36
N LEU A 146 -1.89 -8.29 -6.68
CA LEU A 146 -1.34 -9.56 -7.14
C LEU A 146 -1.18 -10.60 -6.02
N ASN A 147 -0.92 -10.15 -4.78
CA ASN A 147 -0.79 -11.03 -3.63
C ASN A 147 -1.42 -10.44 -2.36
N PRO A 148 -2.77 -10.38 -2.30
CA PRO A 148 -3.47 -9.71 -1.21
C PRO A 148 -3.30 -10.38 0.15
N GLN A 149 -2.99 -11.68 0.17
CA GLN A 149 -2.79 -12.45 1.41
C GLN A 149 -1.64 -11.91 2.28
N VAL A 150 -0.72 -11.15 1.68
CA VAL A 150 0.38 -10.49 2.39
C VAL A 150 -0.11 -9.45 3.39
N LEU A 151 -1.29 -8.85 3.15
CA LEU A 151 -1.93 -7.86 4.02
C LEU A 151 -2.60 -8.47 5.27
N GLY A 152 -2.67 -9.80 5.35
CA GLY A 152 -3.28 -10.52 6.46
C GLY A 152 -4.78 -10.81 6.27
N PRO A 153 -5.47 -11.27 7.34
CA PRO A 153 -6.84 -11.78 7.25
C PRO A 153 -7.85 -10.77 6.71
N ASP A 154 -7.70 -9.49 7.10
CA ASP A 154 -8.58 -8.39 6.69
C ASP A 154 -8.11 -7.72 5.38
N TRP A 155 -7.35 -8.44 4.55
CA TRP A 155 -6.84 -7.90 3.29
C TRP A 155 -7.89 -7.23 2.41
N PRO A 156 -9.17 -7.67 2.33
CA PRO A 156 -10.15 -7.00 1.47
C PRO A 156 -10.37 -5.54 1.86
N ILE A 157 -10.42 -5.27 3.17
CA ILE A 157 -10.60 -3.92 3.72
C ILE A 157 -9.33 -3.09 3.55
N GLN A 158 -8.16 -3.70 3.74
CA GLN A 158 -6.88 -3.01 3.56
C GLN A 158 -6.66 -2.63 2.09
N LEU A 159 -6.99 -3.53 1.16
CA LEU A 159 -6.87 -3.28 -0.27
C LEU A 159 -7.78 -2.14 -0.72
N GLU A 160 -9.01 -2.07 -0.21
CA GLU A 160 -9.92 -0.96 -0.49
C GLU A 160 -9.34 0.39 -0.06
N LYS A 161 -8.76 0.48 1.14
CA LYS A 161 -8.08 1.70 1.62
C LYS A 161 -6.92 2.11 0.71
N ILE A 162 -6.12 1.14 0.27
CA ILE A 162 -4.99 1.38 -0.63
C ILE A 162 -5.49 1.93 -1.97
N CYS A 163 -6.56 1.35 -2.53
CA CYS A 163 -7.16 1.80 -3.79
C CYS A 163 -7.70 3.24 -3.71
N ILE A 164 -8.31 3.62 -2.59
CA ILE A 164 -8.79 4.98 -2.35
C ILE A 164 -7.61 5.95 -2.31
N CYS A 165 -6.58 5.68 -1.48
CA CYS A 165 -5.41 6.55 -1.35
C CYS A 165 -4.64 6.71 -2.67
N ALA A 166 -4.49 5.64 -3.46
CA ALA A 166 -3.81 5.68 -4.75
C ALA A 166 -4.57 6.50 -5.82
N SER A 167 -5.85 6.76 -5.62
CA SER A 167 -6.70 7.55 -6.53
C SER A 167 -6.67 9.05 -6.19
N GLU A 168 -6.49 9.40 -4.91
CA GLU A 168 -6.39 10.78 -4.42
C GLU A 168 -5.10 11.47 -4.88
N GLU A 169 -3.96 10.76 -4.85
CA GLU A 169 -2.67 11.28 -5.33
C GLU A 169 -2.70 11.70 -6.81
N ARG A 170 -3.51 11.01 -7.63
CA ARG A 170 -3.69 11.32 -9.05
C ARG A 170 -4.48 12.62 -9.28
N SER A 171 -5.26 13.06 -8.28
CA SER A 171 -6.09 14.27 -8.35
C SER A 171 -5.36 15.54 -7.92
N GLN A 172 -4.22 15.44 -7.23
CA GLN A 172 -3.41 16.59 -6.81
C GLN A 172 -2.47 17.13 -7.91
N CYS A 173 -2.25 16.39 -8.99
CA CYS A 173 -1.46 16.85 -10.15
C CYS A 173 -2.32 17.62 -11.20
N SER A 174 -3.62 17.83 -10.92
CA SER A 174 -4.54 18.56 -11.80
C SER A 174 -4.96 19.93 -11.26
N GLN A 175 -4.25 20.49 -10.28
CA GLN A 175 -4.40 21.88 -9.83
C GLN A 175 -3.12 22.67 -10.06
#